data_AF-A0A7C4ZF43-F1
#
_entry.id   AF-A0A7C4ZF43-F1
#
_cell.length_a   1.000
_cell.length_b   1.000
_cell.length_c   1.000
_cell.angle_alpha   90.00
_cell.angle_beta   90.00
_cell.angle_gamma   90.00
#
_symmetry.space_group_name_H-M   'P 1'
#
loop_
_entity.id
_entity.type
_entity.pdbx_description
1 polymer ?
#
loop_
_entity_poly.entity_id
_entity_poly.type
_entity_poly.pdbx_seq_one_letter_code
_entity_poly.pdbx_strand_id
1 'polypeptide(L)'
;MAEDGAIHLRKELSDALAAEAERTGVSVDMLAEEAIARHLEARKTLAHFAALKAGADWDLLDRVLSRQGGEHPPEEDRVPTRR
;
A
#
# COMPACT_ATOMS: atom_id res chain seq x y z
N MET A 1 11.84 26.17 -2.42
CA MET A 1 13.04 25.42 -2.05
C MET A 1 12.68 24.69 -0.77
N ALA A 2 12.55 23.37 -0.81
CA ALA A 2 12.22 22.61 0.40
C ALA A 2 13.35 22.83 1.40
N GLU A 3 13.02 23.21 2.64
CA GLU A 3 14.00 23.28 3.71
C GLU A 3 14.60 21.88 3.90
N ASP A 4 15.92 21.81 3.88
CA ASP A 4 16.67 20.57 4.09
C ASP A 4 16.51 20.19 5.57
N GLY A 5 15.52 19.33 5.84
CA GLY A 5 15.14 18.96 7.19
C GLY A 5 16.15 17.98 7.78
N ALA A 6 17.08 18.48 8.59
CA ALA A 6 18.05 17.63 9.28
C ALA A 6 17.33 16.65 10.23
N ILE A 7 17.43 15.35 9.94
CA ILE A 7 16.86 14.28 10.77
C ILE A 7 17.94 13.78 11.73
N HIS A 8 17.74 13.98 13.03
CA HIS A 8 18.62 13.41 14.05
C HIS A 8 18.22 11.97 14.36
N LEU A 9 19.10 11.03 14.04
CA LEU A 9 18.92 9.61 14.31
C LEU A 9 19.81 9.17 15.48
N ARG A 10 19.39 8.11 16.16
CA ARG A 10 20.26 7.42 17.13
C ARG A 10 21.48 6.83 16.40
N LYS A 11 22.63 6.82 17.08
CA LYS A 11 23.91 6.41 16.47
C LYS A 11 23.83 5.00 15.88
N GLU A 12 23.21 4.08 16.59
CA GLU A 12 23.09 2.68 16.14
C GLU A 12 22.30 2.56 14.83
N LEU A 13 21.28 3.40 14.66
CA LEU A 13 20.47 3.43 13.44
C LEU A 13 21.22 4.11 12.30
N SER A 14 21.99 5.17 12.60
CA SER A 14 22.86 5.81 11.62
C SER A 14 23.92 4.84 11.09
N ASP A 15 24.55 4.07 11.97
CA ASP A 15 25.57 3.08 11.62
C ASP A 15 24.97 1.96 10.75
N ALA A 16 23.77 1.48 11.11
CA ALA A 16 23.05 0.47 10.32
C ALA A 16 22.66 0.99 8.92
N LEU A 17 22.23 2.25 8.83
CA LEU A 17 21.86 2.88 7.56
C LEU A 17 23.09 3.08 6.65
N ALA A 18 24.23 3.46 7.23
CA ALA A 18 25.50 3.58 6.51
C ALA A 18 25.97 2.23 5.97
N ALA A 19 25.93 1.17 6.77
CA ALA A 19 26.31 -0.18 6.35
C ALA A 19 25.41 -0.70 5.22
N GLU A 20 24.11 -0.43 5.29
CA GLU A 20 23.17 -0.82 4.23
C GLU A 20 23.39 -0.03 2.94
N ALA A 21 23.65 1.28 3.04
CA ALA A 21 23.95 2.13 1.90
C ALA A 21 25.23 1.70 1.18
N GLU A 22 26.28 1.33 1.94
CA GLU A 22 27.50 0.75 1.40
C GLU A 22 27.22 -0.58 0.68
N ARG A 23 26.42 -1.47 1.28
CA ARG A 23 26.03 -2.76 0.69
C ARG A 23 25.26 -2.62 -0.62
N THR A 24 24.42 -1.59 -0.75
CA THR A 24 23.60 -1.33 -1.93
C THR A 24 24.26 -0.39 -2.95
N GLY A 25 25.40 0.22 -2.62
CA GLY A 25 26.13 1.11 -3.52
C GLY A 25 25.45 2.47 -3.71
N VAL A 26 24.74 2.95 -2.70
CA VAL A 26 23.94 4.20 -2.73
C VAL A 26 24.37 5.15 -1.61
N SER A 27 23.99 6.43 -1.69
CA SER A 27 24.21 7.35 -0.57
C SER A 27 23.20 7.09 0.56
N VAL A 28 23.60 7.44 1.78
CA VAL A 28 22.74 7.33 2.97
C VAL A 28 21.45 8.14 2.81
N ASP A 29 21.56 9.35 2.27
CA ASP A 29 20.41 10.24 2.05
C ASP A 29 19.44 9.65 1.03
N MET A 30 19.94 9.14 -0.10
CA MET A 30 19.10 8.51 -1.13
C MET A 30 18.40 7.26 -0.58
N LEU A 31 19.10 6.45 0.23
CA LEU A 31 18.51 5.30 0.89
C LEU A 31 17.41 5.72 1.88
N ALA A 32 17.64 6.76 2.67
CA ALA A 32 16.68 7.29 3.62
C ALA A 32 15.42 7.82 2.92
N GLU A 33 15.60 8.64 1.88
CA GLU A 33 14.51 9.18 1.07
C GLU A 33 13.68 8.07 0.44
N GLU A 34 14.33 7.07 -0.15
CA GLU A 34 13.65 5.96 -0.80
C GLU A 34 12.88 5.10 0.23
N ALA A 35 13.46 4.83 1.39
CA ALA A 35 12.80 4.09 2.46
C ALA A 35 11.55 4.84 2.98
N ILE A 36 11.65 6.15 3.18
CA ILE A 36 10.51 7.00 3.59
C ILE A 36 9.42 6.99 2.51
N ALA A 37 9.80 7.18 1.24
CA ALA A 37 8.86 7.18 0.12
C ALA A 37 8.10 5.84 0.05
N ARG A 38 8.81 4.71 0.04
CA ARG A 38 8.23 3.37 0.04
C ARG A 38 7.31 3.14 1.24
N HIS A 39 7.71 3.57 2.43
CA HIS A 39 6.89 3.42 3.62
C HIS A 39 5.58 4.22 3.53
N LEU A 40 5.65 5.47 3.04
CA LEU A 40 4.46 6.30 2.85
C LEU A 40 3.52 5.73 1.80
N GLU A 41 4.07 5.24 0.67
CA GLU A 41 3.28 4.56 -0.36
C GLU A 41 2.60 3.30 0.19
N ALA A 42 3.33 2.46 0.92
CA ALA A 42 2.76 1.28 1.55
C ALA A 42 1.61 1.64 2.50
N ARG A 43 1.75 2.69 3.31
CA ARG A 43 0.68 3.18 4.19
C ARG A 43 -0.54 3.68 3.43
N LYS A 44 -0.33 4.44 2.35
CA LYS A 44 -1.43 4.92 1.49
C LYS A 44 -2.18 3.76 0.85
N THR A 45 -1.46 2.78 0.33
CA THR A 45 -2.02 1.55 -0.25
C THR A 45 -2.83 0.76 0.77
N LEU A 46 -2.30 0.57 1.97
CA LEU A 46 -3.04 -0.09 3.06
C LEU A 46 -4.32 0.66 3.43
N ALA A 47 -4.25 1.99 3.57
CA ALA A 47 -5.42 2.81 3.87
C ALA A 47 -6.47 2.73 2.74
N HIS A 48 -6.04 2.72 1.48
CA HIS A 48 -6.92 2.56 0.34
C HIS A 48 -7.65 1.21 0.35
N PHE A 49 -6.91 0.11 0.56
CA PHE A 49 -7.53 -1.22 0.64
C PHE A 49 -8.44 -1.37 1.87
N ALA A 50 -8.11 -0.74 3.00
CA ALA A 50 -9.00 -0.70 4.15
C ALA A 50 -10.32 0.02 3.83
N ALA A 51 -10.26 1.14 3.10
CA ALA A 51 -11.44 1.86 2.64
C ALA A 51 -12.28 1.04 1.65
N LEU A 52 -11.64 0.38 0.68
CA LEU A 52 -12.32 -0.52 -0.25
C LEU A 52 -13.00 -1.68 0.49
N LYS A 53 -12.30 -2.31 1.44
CA LYS A 53 -12.83 -3.40 2.25
C LYS A 53 -14.08 -2.99 3.05
N ALA A 54 -14.12 -1.75 3.55
CA ALA A 54 -15.27 -1.23 4.30
C ALA A 54 -16.52 -1.04 3.42
N GLY A 55 -16.35 -0.76 2.12
CA GLY A 55 -17.44 -0.62 1.16
C GLY A 55 -17.70 -1.85 0.29
N ALA A 56 -16.96 -2.94 0.50
CA ALA A 56 -17.08 -4.15 -0.30
C ALA A 56 -18.26 -5.00 0.17
N ASP A 57 -19.08 -5.43 -0.80
CA ASP A 57 -20.12 -6.43 -0.59
C ASP A 57 -19.49 -7.83 -0.70
N TRP A 58 -19.00 -8.32 0.45
CA TRP A 58 -18.35 -9.63 0.55
C TRP A 58 -19.31 -10.78 0.29
N ASP A 59 -20.60 -10.59 0.58
CA ASP A 59 -21.63 -11.61 0.34
C ASP A 59 -21.92 -11.73 -1.16
N LEU A 60 -21.98 -10.61 -1.89
CA LEU A 60 -22.04 -10.62 -3.37
C LEU A 60 -20.82 -11.32 -3.97
N LEU A 61 -19.63 -11.02 -3.47
CA LEU A 61 -18.41 -11.67 -3.93
C LEU A 61 -18.48 -13.20 -3.73
N ASP A 62 -18.92 -13.64 -2.55
CA ASP A 62 -19.03 -15.07 -2.23
C ASP A 62 -20.05 -15.76 -3.13
N ARG A 63 -21.25 -15.16 -3.33
CA ARG A 63 -22.27 -15.68 -4.26
C ARG A 63 -21.77 -15.83 -5.69
N VAL A 64 -20.97 -14.88 -6.16
CA VAL A 64 -20.38 -14.92 -7.51
C VAL A 64 -19.32 -16.02 -7.60
N LEU A 65 -18.45 -16.15 -6.60
CA LEU A 65 -17.37 -17.14 -6.59
C LEU A 65 -17.87 -18.57 -6.35
N SER A 66 -18.98 -18.75 -5.63
CA SER A 66 -19.59 -20.06 -5.36
C SER A 66 -20.50 -20.56 -6.48
N ARG A 67 -20.74 -19.74 -7.52
CA ARG A 67 -21.66 -20.07 -8.60
C ARG A 67 -21.09 -21.18 -9.48
N GLN A 68 -21.91 -22.18 -9.82
CA GLN A 68 -21.50 -23.17 -10.80
C GLN A 68 -21.53 -22.58 -12.21
N GLY A 69 -20.49 -22.86 -13.00
CA GLY A 69 -20.35 -22.30 -14.34
C GLY A 69 -21.58 -22.57 -15.22
N GLY A 70 -22.12 -21.51 -15.83
CA GLY A 70 -23.29 -21.59 -16.73
C GLY A 70 -24.60 -21.08 -16.13
N GLU A 71 -24.66 -20.83 -14.82
CA GLU A 71 -25.82 -20.20 -14.19
C GLU A 71 -25.85 -18.68 -14.46
N HIS A 72 -27.03 -18.17 -14.84
CA HIS A 72 -27.24 -16.75 -15.04
C HIS A 72 -27.21 -15.99 -13.70
N PRO A 73 -26.66 -14.77 -13.64
CA PRO A 73 -26.71 -13.98 -12.42
C PRO A 73 -28.16 -13.67 -12.00
N PRO A 74 -28.52 -13.85 -10.71
CA PRO A 74 -29.77 -13.40 -10.14
C PRO A 74 -29.84 -11.87 -10.21
N GLU A 75 -31.07 -11.33 -10.24
CA GLU A 75 -31.26 -9.89 -10.46
C GLU A 75 -30.63 -9.02 -9.35
N GLU A 76 -30.54 -9.52 -8.13
CA GLU A 76 -29.89 -8.87 -6.98
C GLU A 76 -28.36 -8.71 -7.12
N ASP A 77 -27.72 -9.48 -8.00
CA ASP A 77 -26.29 -9.33 -8.28
C ASP A 77 -26.00 -8.23 -9.34
N ARG A 78 -27.04 -7.56 -9.87
CA ARG A 78 -26.85 -6.44 -10.80
C ARG A 78 -26.26 -5.25 -10.05
N VAL A 79 -25.06 -4.84 -10.45
CA VAL A 79 -24.43 -3.62 -9.95
C VAL A 79 -25.33 -2.42 -10.29
N PRO A 80 -25.73 -1.60 -9.30
CA PRO A 80 -26.56 -0.43 -9.57
C PRO A 80 -25.82 0.54 -10.49
N THR A 81 -26.41 0.81 -11.65
CA THR A 81 -25.90 1.81 -12.59
C THR A 81 -26.07 3.20 -11.99
N ARG A 82 -25.04 3.70 -11.31
CA ARG A 82 -24.98 5.13 -10.95
C ARG A 82 -24.79 5.94 -12.23
N ARG A 83 -25.75 6.83 -12.51
CA ARG A 83 -25.58 7.95 -13.46
C ARG A 83 -24.61 8.97 -12.90
#